data_AF-A0A6A5EF19-F1
#
_entry.id   AF-A0A6A5EF19-F1
#
_cell.length_a   1.000
_cell.length_b   1.000
_cell.length_c   1.000
_cell.angle_alpha   90.00
_cell.angle_beta   90.00
_cell.angle_gamma   90.00
#
_symmetry.space_group_name_H-M   'P 1'
#
loop_
_entity.id
_entity.type
_entity.pdbx_description
1 polymer ?
#
loop_
_entity_poly.entity_id
_entity_poly.type
_entity_poly.pdbx_seq_one_letter_code
_entity_poly.pdbx_strand_id
1 'polypeptide(L)'
;MENSDESHERERLKMRIAVLEESVKSCEVECKASRETVLRLVAELDRERRKSSSSAAALDSLKEELDGLVVGRNSVELEKGTLMERLDASKRVIEAARRESHCLENQVEELERKLHYSQGETQGAEEKLQMFLKKMAGLLQRKSENVILPTEENVLHQLDNLCNKSLSEMETRLCHVSEELSEQTELKHSALQRAHLAEQQVQDLRERLQGLETELLAADVHRDGLRHSKQHYEEFLEQLSETMKVDSIAVDLGFDMRLKLILSRAEQLLKQETSALVESKSLTYSLQRKFKSQKDQLESKGLHIQFLRKKVSELEEEKRSRSALAVRDDAHLEARRLQKKLERLQGELRAAKLSNTELKAQLSHTNELKLRVMEQSQTMQEQKKRLDQLVDGKAKVEKKLNTVSSDLQNQEMKTREDQQQLNTLRQSLTQLSERERELVDFRMVVSQMLGLDATSLALPNYEIIKLLENLLHAHHHHHHLHHHVNMPWHCPTHQRPHLPQIQNLPDSSADISTSRSAYPGDALPLHEA
;
A
#
# COMPACT_ATOMS: atom_id res chain seq x y z
N MET A 1 15.57 -28.64 -36.22
CA MET A 1 14.77 -28.43 -35.00
C MET A 1 15.66 -28.33 -33.75
N GLU A 2 16.84 -28.97 -33.70
CA GLU A 2 17.77 -28.89 -32.54
C GLU A 2 18.24 -27.47 -32.16
N ASN A 3 18.51 -26.59 -33.13
CA ASN A 3 18.97 -25.22 -32.82
C ASN A 3 17.94 -24.34 -32.06
N SER A 4 16.64 -24.65 -32.13
CA SER A 4 15.60 -23.86 -31.46
C SER A 4 15.51 -24.21 -29.97
N ASP A 5 15.63 -25.49 -29.63
CA ASP A 5 15.59 -25.96 -28.24
C ASP A 5 16.83 -25.53 -27.47
N GLU A 6 18.00 -25.53 -28.11
CA GLU A 6 19.24 -24.97 -27.54
C GLU A 6 19.12 -23.46 -27.27
N SER A 7 18.43 -22.72 -28.14
CA SER A 7 18.20 -21.29 -27.96
C SER A 7 17.29 -21.01 -26.77
N HIS A 8 16.20 -21.77 -26.62
CA HIS A 8 15.29 -21.64 -25.48
C HIS A 8 15.94 -22.04 -24.15
N GLU A 9 16.76 -23.10 -24.13
CA GLU A 9 17.51 -23.48 -22.93
C GLU A 9 18.56 -22.41 -22.56
N ARG A 10 19.26 -21.86 -23.55
CA ARG A 10 20.19 -20.74 -23.34
C ARG A 10 19.49 -19.51 -22.75
N GLU A 11 18.28 -19.19 -23.20
CA GLU A 11 17.50 -18.06 -22.69
C GLU A 11 16.99 -18.32 -21.26
N ARG A 12 16.54 -19.55 -20.96
CA ARG A 12 16.21 -19.97 -19.59
C ARG A 12 17.40 -19.86 -18.64
N LEU A 13 18.58 -20.31 -19.07
CA LEU A 13 19.82 -20.20 -18.28
C LEU A 13 20.20 -18.73 -18.06
N LYS A 14 20.07 -17.86 -19.06
CA LYS A 14 20.29 -16.41 -18.92
C LYS A 14 19.34 -15.78 -17.91
N MET A 15 18.05 -16.10 -17.97
CA MET A 15 17.08 -15.62 -16.97
C MET A 15 17.43 -16.12 -15.56
N ARG A 16 17.82 -17.39 -15.42
CA ARG A 16 18.24 -17.95 -14.12
C ARG A 16 19.50 -17.28 -13.58
N ILE A 17 20.48 -16.98 -14.44
CA ILE A 17 21.68 -16.23 -14.07
C ILE A 17 21.29 -14.82 -13.61
N ALA A 18 20.44 -14.11 -14.36
CA ALA A 18 20.00 -12.76 -13.98
C ALA A 18 19.28 -12.73 -12.62
N VAL A 19 18.40 -13.71 -12.35
CA VAL A 19 17.73 -13.83 -11.05
C VAL A 19 18.73 -14.12 -9.93
N LEU A 20 19.70 -15.01 -10.17
CA LEU A 20 20.75 -15.31 -9.19
C LEU A 20 21.64 -14.08 -8.93
N GLU A 21 22.04 -13.35 -9.95
CA GLU A 21 22.81 -12.10 -9.82
C GLU A 21 22.05 -11.06 -9.00
N GLU A 22 20.75 -10.89 -9.24
CA GLU A 22 19.93 -9.96 -8.45
C GLU A 22 19.78 -10.42 -6.99
N SER A 23 19.61 -11.72 -6.76
CA SER A 23 19.55 -12.27 -5.41
C SER A 23 20.88 -12.07 -4.65
N VAL A 24 22.02 -12.22 -5.32
CA VAL A 24 23.34 -11.97 -4.75
C VAL A 24 23.51 -10.49 -4.41
N LYS A 25 23.16 -9.58 -5.33
CA LYS A 25 23.20 -8.13 -5.08
C LYS A 25 22.31 -7.74 -3.89
N SER A 26 21.09 -8.29 -3.82
CA SER A 26 20.17 -8.06 -2.70
C SER A 26 20.77 -8.54 -1.37
N CYS A 27 21.32 -9.76 -1.34
CA CYS A 27 22.02 -10.30 -0.17
C CYS A 27 23.25 -9.46 0.23
N GLU A 28 24.02 -8.94 -0.73
CA GLU A 28 25.17 -8.07 -0.44
C GLU A 28 24.74 -6.74 0.22
N VAL A 29 23.66 -6.14 -0.25
CA VAL A 29 23.09 -4.92 0.34
C VAL A 29 22.59 -5.20 1.76
N GLU A 30 21.89 -6.32 1.97
CA GLU A 30 21.43 -6.73 3.30
C GLU A 30 22.60 -7.01 4.25
N CYS A 31 23.64 -7.72 3.79
CA CYS A 31 24.86 -7.96 4.57
C CYS A 31 25.57 -6.66 4.94
N LYS A 32 25.63 -5.67 4.03
CA LYS A 32 26.20 -4.35 4.31
C LYS A 32 25.37 -3.60 5.36
N ALA A 33 24.04 -3.60 5.25
CA ALA A 33 23.15 -2.97 6.21
C ALA A 33 23.22 -3.63 7.61
N SER A 34 23.30 -4.97 7.64
CA SER A 34 23.49 -5.74 8.87
C SER A 34 24.84 -5.41 9.53
N ARG A 35 25.93 -5.40 8.75
CA ARG A 35 27.26 -5.02 9.24
C ARG A 35 27.28 -3.60 9.81
N GLU A 36 26.65 -2.64 9.13
CA GLU A 36 26.55 -1.26 9.62
C GLU A 36 25.77 -1.18 10.94
N THR A 37 24.69 -1.96 11.06
CA THR A 37 23.89 -2.03 12.28
C THR A 37 24.68 -2.63 13.44
N VAL A 38 25.44 -3.70 13.19
CA VAL A 38 26.35 -4.28 14.19
C VAL A 38 27.41 -3.26 14.63
N LEU A 39 28.03 -2.54 13.69
CA LEU A 39 29.02 -1.51 14.03
C LEU A 39 28.42 -0.38 14.88
N ARG A 40 27.18 0.06 14.56
CA ARG A 40 26.46 1.06 15.34
C ARG A 40 26.16 0.57 16.76
N LEU A 41 25.67 -0.65 16.90
CA LEU A 41 25.38 -1.26 18.21
C LEU A 41 26.65 -1.47 19.04
N VAL A 42 27.77 -1.85 18.42
CA VAL A 42 29.08 -1.94 19.11
C VAL A 42 29.53 -0.57 19.61
N ALA A 43 29.41 0.48 18.79
CA ALA A 43 29.75 1.84 19.21
C ALA A 43 28.84 2.35 20.36
N GLU A 44 27.55 2.01 20.33
CA GLU A 44 26.61 2.30 21.41
C GLU A 44 26.96 1.54 22.69
N LEU A 45 27.29 0.25 22.60
CA LEU A 45 27.75 -0.56 23.72
C LEU A 45 29.03 0.00 24.33
N ASP A 46 30.01 0.39 23.51
CA ASP A 46 31.27 0.99 24.00
C ASP A 46 31.04 2.35 24.65
N ARG A 47 30.10 3.14 24.13
CA ARG A 47 29.68 4.40 24.76
C ARG A 47 29.03 4.14 26.11
N GLU A 48 28.15 3.14 26.20
CA GLU A 48 27.47 2.80 27.45
C GLU A 48 28.42 2.21 28.48
N ARG A 49 29.36 1.36 28.05
CA ARG A 49 30.43 0.81 28.90
C ARG A 49 31.30 1.92 29.49
N ARG A 50 31.66 2.93 28.67
CA ARG A 50 32.40 4.11 29.15
C ARG A 50 31.62 4.90 30.18
N LYS A 51 30.33 5.16 29.95
CA LYS A 51 29.47 5.84 30.93
C LYS A 51 29.34 5.05 32.23
N SER A 52 29.14 3.73 32.14
CA SER A 52 29.06 2.85 33.31
C SER A 52 30.37 2.87 34.10
N SER A 53 31.51 2.81 33.42
CA SER A 53 32.83 2.90 34.06
C SER A 53 33.07 4.27 34.72
N SER A 54 32.70 5.38 34.06
CA SER A 54 32.81 6.71 34.66
C SER A 54 31.87 6.90 35.85
N SER A 55 30.66 6.32 35.78
CA SER A 55 29.71 6.35 36.90
C SER A 55 30.20 5.52 38.07
N ALA A 56 30.83 4.37 37.83
CA ALA A 56 31.43 3.55 38.88
C ALA A 56 32.58 4.30 39.57
N ALA A 57 33.49 4.91 38.79
CA ALA A 57 34.57 5.73 39.33
C ALA A 57 34.06 6.92 40.16
N ALA A 58 33.00 7.61 39.70
CA ALA A 58 32.39 8.70 40.46
C ALA A 58 31.77 8.20 41.78
N LEU A 59 31.13 7.03 41.77
CA LEU A 59 30.59 6.42 42.99
C LEU A 59 31.69 6.03 43.98
N ASP A 60 32.82 5.51 43.50
CA ASP A 60 33.93 5.14 44.37
C ASP A 60 34.60 6.39 44.96
N SER A 61 34.77 7.46 44.18
CA SER A 61 35.21 8.78 44.69
C SER A 61 34.29 9.32 45.78
N LEU A 62 32.97 9.23 45.59
CA LEU A 62 31.99 9.67 46.61
C LEU A 62 32.03 8.80 47.88
N LYS A 63 32.35 7.51 47.76
CA LYS A 63 32.54 6.64 48.94
C LYS A 63 33.79 7.05 49.72
N GLU A 64 34.90 7.31 49.03
CA GLU A 64 36.14 7.78 49.68
C GLU A 64 35.92 9.12 50.39
N GLU A 65 35.20 10.06 49.78
CA GLU A 65 34.81 11.32 50.43
C GLU A 65 33.91 11.08 51.65
N LEU A 66 32.94 10.19 51.55
CA LEU A 66 32.06 9.83 52.67
C LEU A 66 32.84 9.22 53.83
N ASP A 67 33.76 8.30 53.56
CA ASP A 67 34.62 7.69 54.58
C ASP A 67 35.52 8.75 55.24
N GLY A 68 36.08 9.66 54.44
CA GLY A 68 36.84 10.82 54.95
C GLY A 68 36.01 11.72 55.86
N LEU A 69 34.78 12.03 55.47
CA LEU A 69 33.84 12.81 56.28
C LEU A 69 33.45 12.09 57.58
N VAL A 70 33.26 10.77 57.55
CA VAL A 70 32.97 9.96 58.74
C VAL A 70 34.14 9.99 59.72
N VAL A 71 35.37 9.82 59.23
CA VAL A 71 36.58 9.93 60.05
C VAL A 71 36.71 11.34 60.65
N GLY A 72 36.50 12.38 59.86
CA GLY A 72 36.52 13.77 60.32
C GLY A 72 35.48 14.03 61.42
N ARG A 73 34.23 13.55 61.23
CA ARG A 73 33.16 13.67 62.24
C ARG A 73 33.57 12.99 63.55
N ASN A 74 34.09 11.77 63.49
CA ASN A 74 34.50 11.03 64.69
C ASN A 74 35.64 11.74 65.44
N SER A 75 36.57 12.39 64.71
CA SER A 75 37.63 13.20 65.32
C SER A 75 37.07 14.41 66.07
N VAL A 76 36.14 15.14 65.46
CA VAL A 76 35.47 16.29 66.08
C VAL A 76 34.63 15.88 67.29
N GLU A 77 33.97 14.72 67.24
CA GLU A 77 33.25 14.16 68.38
C GLU A 77 34.18 13.84 69.56
N LEU A 78 35.37 13.29 69.29
CA LEU A 78 36.40 13.03 70.31
C LEU A 78 36.91 14.33 70.94
N GLU A 79 37.21 15.35 70.12
CA GLU A 79 37.65 16.66 70.59
C GLU A 79 36.57 17.33 71.44
N LYS A 80 35.31 17.28 71.01
CA LYS A 80 34.16 17.75 71.80
C LYS A 80 34.09 17.05 73.16
N GLY A 81 34.27 15.72 73.19
CA GLY A 81 34.34 14.96 74.44
C GLY A 81 35.41 15.48 75.38
N THR A 82 36.63 15.63 74.86
CA THR A 82 37.79 16.13 75.62
C THR A 82 37.57 17.56 76.14
N LEU A 83 36.98 18.44 75.33
CA LEU A 83 36.67 19.82 75.73
C LEU A 83 35.59 19.87 76.81
N MET A 84 34.57 19.01 76.75
CA MET A 84 33.58 18.89 77.82
C MET A 84 34.21 18.42 79.13
N GLU A 85 35.08 17.40 79.08
CA GLU A 85 35.79 16.92 80.27
C GLU A 85 36.66 18.02 80.91
N ARG A 86 37.36 18.81 80.09
CA ARG A 86 38.14 19.97 80.55
C ARG A 86 37.26 21.06 81.16
N LEU A 87 36.11 21.34 80.54
CA LEU A 87 35.15 22.29 81.07
C LEU A 87 34.63 21.86 82.44
N ASP A 88 34.27 20.59 82.60
CA ASP A 88 33.77 20.07 83.87
C ASP A 88 34.87 19.96 84.94
N ALA A 89 36.12 19.71 84.55
CA ALA A 89 37.27 19.86 85.44
C ALA A 89 37.44 21.32 85.90
N SER A 90 37.37 22.29 84.97
CA SER A 90 37.47 23.71 85.31
C SER A 90 36.32 24.18 86.21
N LYS A 91 35.09 23.72 85.98
CA LYS A 91 33.95 24.01 86.86
C LYS A 91 34.21 23.53 88.28
N ARG A 92 34.70 22.29 88.44
CA ARG A 92 35.04 21.72 89.75
C ARG A 92 36.11 22.54 90.48
N VAL A 93 37.13 23.02 89.77
CA VAL A 93 38.18 23.90 90.34
C VAL A 93 37.60 25.24 90.77
N ILE A 94 36.76 25.88 89.94
CA ILE A 94 36.11 27.14 90.28
C ILE A 94 35.22 26.99 91.51
N GLU A 95 34.44 25.90 91.59
CA GLU A 95 33.63 25.62 92.77
C GLU A 95 34.47 25.39 94.02
N ALA A 96 35.61 24.71 93.92
CA ALA A 96 36.53 24.53 95.04
C ALA A 96 37.10 25.89 95.51
N ALA A 97 37.58 26.73 94.58
CA ALA A 97 38.07 28.07 94.89
C ALA A 97 37.00 28.97 95.52
N ARG A 98 35.74 28.88 95.07
CA ARG A 98 34.62 29.60 95.70
C ARG A 98 34.38 29.16 97.14
N ARG A 99 34.45 27.85 97.43
CA ARG A 99 34.30 27.33 98.80
C ARG A 99 35.45 27.81 99.70
N GLU A 100 36.67 27.84 99.18
CA GLU A 100 37.84 28.36 99.90
C GLU A 100 37.74 29.85 100.17
N SER A 101 37.36 30.66 99.17
CA SER A 101 37.10 32.09 99.32
C SER A 101 36.10 32.35 100.44
N HIS A 102 35.00 31.61 100.47
CA HIS A 102 33.99 31.74 101.51
C HIS A 102 34.52 31.35 102.90
N CYS A 103 35.40 30.35 102.99
CA CYS A 103 36.06 29.98 104.25
C CYS A 103 36.99 31.10 104.75
N LEU A 104 37.75 31.72 103.84
CA LEU A 104 38.63 32.84 104.16
C LEU A 104 37.85 34.09 104.57
N GLU A 105 36.74 34.41 103.89
CA GLU A 105 35.82 35.49 104.29
C GLU A 105 35.34 35.31 105.74
N ASN A 106 34.88 34.11 106.09
CA ASN A 106 34.45 33.80 107.46
C ASN A 106 35.59 33.95 108.49
N GLN A 107 36.83 33.63 108.11
CA GLN A 107 38.01 33.83 108.99
C GLN A 107 38.33 35.31 109.17
N VAL A 108 38.24 36.12 108.10
CA VAL A 108 38.43 37.57 108.17
C VAL A 108 37.39 38.19 109.09
N GLU A 109 36.11 37.84 108.93
CA GLU A 109 35.03 38.32 109.81
C GLU A 109 35.23 37.93 111.29
N GLU A 110 35.82 36.75 111.56
CA GLU A 110 36.17 36.35 112.92
C GLU A 110 37.35 37.17 113.49
N LEU A 111 38.38 37.42 112.70
CA LEU A 111 39.54 38.23 113.09
C LEU A 111 39.15 39.69 113.32
N GLU A 112 38.29 40.26 112.48
CA GLU A 112 37.74 41.61 112.67
C GLU A 112 36.97 41.73 113.99
N ARG A 113 36.15 40.72 114.33
CA ARG A 113 35.45 40.67 115.63
C ARG A 113 36.43 40.62 116.80
N LYS A 114 37.49 39.82 116.72
CA LYS A 114 38.54 39.74 117.75
C LYS A 114 39.32 41.05 117.88
N LEU A 115 39.65 41.69 116.76
CA LEU A 115 40.33 42.98 116.74
C LEU A 115 39.50 44.04 117.45
N HIS A 116 38.21 44.17 117.10
CA HIS A 116 37.30 45.11 117.75
C HIS A 116 37.19 44.87 119.25
N TYR A 117 37.10 43.60 119.67
CA TYR A 117 37.10 43.24 121.09
C TYR A 117 38.38 43.70 121.80
N SER A 118 39.56 43.37 121.25
CA SER A 118 40.85 43.76 121.83
C SER A 118 41.05 45.28 121.86
N GLN A 119 40.57 45.99 120.83
CA GLN A 119 40.67 47.45 120.75
C GLN A 119 39.87 48.10 121.89
N GLY A 120 38.66 47.60 122.17
CA GLY A 120 37.86 48.05 123.31
C GLY A 120 38.54 47.81 124.66
N GLU A 121 39.21 46.67 124.84
CA GLU A 121 39.99 46.39 126.06
C GLU A 121 41.20 47.32 126.21
N THR A 122 41.95 47.56 125.14
CA THR A 122 43.11 48.46 125.16
C THR A 122 42.72 49.90 125.47
N GLN A 123 41.63 50.40 124.89
CA GLN A 123 41.12 51.74 125.16
C GLN A 123 40.71 51.89 126.64
N GLY A 124 40.02 50.89 127.20
CA GLY A 124 39.69 50.87 128.63
C GLY A 124 40.91 50.79 129.57
N ALA A 125 42.03 50.19 129.13
CA ALA A 125 43.28 50.19 129.87
C ALA A 125 44.01 51.54 129.78
N GLU A 126 44.00 52.18 128.61
CA GLU A 126 44.61 53.49 128.37
C GLU A 126 43.94 54.60 129.21
N GLU A 127 42.60 54.60 129.29
CA GLU A 127 41.86 55.53 130.15
C GLU A 127 42.26 55.41 131.62
N LYS A 128 42.49 54.18 132.11
CA LYS A 128 42.96 53.93 133.48
C LYS A 128 44.38 54.45 133.70
N LEU A 129 45.28 54.27 132.73
CA LEU A 129 46.67 54.77 132.80
C LEU A 129 46.70 56.31 132.80
N GLN A 130 45.86 56.95 131.98
CA GLN A 130 45.79 58.40 131.91
C GLN A 130 45.31 59.04 133.23
N MET A 131 44.39 58.38 133.94
CA MET A 131 44.00 58.77 135.29
C MET A 131 45.15 58.63 136.31
N PHE A 132 45.98 57.60 136.17
CA PHE A 132 47.14 57.39 137.04
C PHE A 132 48.22 58.46 136.84
N LEU A 133 48.56 58.79 135.60
CA LEU A 133 49.56 59.82 135.27
C LEU A 133 49.16 61.21 135.81
N LYS A 134 47.88 61.57 135.75
CA LYS A 134 47.37 62.82 136.36
C LYS A 134 47.58 62.87 137.88
N LYS A 135 47.53 61.74 138.59
CA LYS A 135 47.83 61.67 140.03
C LYS A 135 49.31 61.86 140.31
N MET A 136 50.20 61.28 139.50
CA MET A 136 51.66 61.41 139.66
C MET A 136 52.15 62.83 139.40
N ALA A 137 51.59 63.53 138.40
CA ALA A 137 51.93 64.92 138.11
C ALA A 137 51.65 65.87 139.29
N GLY A 138 50.65 65.57 140.14
CA GLY A 138 50.36 66.34 141.36
C GLY A 138 51.35 66.15 142.51
N LEU A 139 52.13 65.07 142.50
CA LEU A 139 53.07 64.72 143.59
C LEU A 139 54.48 65.33 143.39
N LEU A 140 54.85 65.68 142.16
CA LEU A 140 56.23 66.09 141.82
C LEU A 140 56.46 67.63 141.87
N GLN A 141 55.52 68.43 142.37
CA GLN A 141 55.58 69.90 142.40
C GLN A 141 55.88 70.48 143.82
N ARG A 142 56.88 69.97 144.56
CA ARG A 142 57.36 70.62 145.81
C ARG A 142 58.83 70.32 146.20
N LYS A 143 59.69 71.32 145.93
CA LYS A 143 60.95 71.72 146.62
C LYS A 143 62.16 70.77 146.66
N SER A 144 63.32 71.30 146.24
CA SER A 144 64.58 71.25 147.01
C SER A 144 65.61 72.25 146.45
N GLU A 145 66.21 73.07 147.32
CA GLU A 145 67.22 74.08 146.99
C GLU A 145 68.38 73.97 148.02
N ASN A 146 69.59 74.29 147.55
CA ASN A 146 70.71 74.92 148.28
C ASN A 146 71.78 74.09 149.05
N VAL A 147 73.07 74.27 148.66
CA VAL A 147 74.08 75.16 149.31
C VAL A 147 75.53 74.61 149.59
N ILE A 148 76.51 75.32 148.98
CA ILE A 148 77.86 75.87 149.40
C ILE A 148 79.20 75.07 149.39
N LEU A 149 80.20 75.79 148.84
CA LEU A 149 81.67 75.68 148.67
C LEU A 149 82.55 75.32 149.90
N PRO A 150 83.80 74.81 149.66
CA PRO A 150 84.91 74.85 150.62
C PRO A 150 86.18 75.60 150.14
N THR A 151 86.99 76.03 151.12
CA THR A 151 88.16 76.94 151.04
C THR A 151 89.52 76.21 151.10
N GLU A 152 90.51 76.78 150.40
CA GLU A 152 91.99 76.87 150.51
C GLU A 152 92.90 75.77 151.13
N GLU A 153 92.44 74.84 151.97
CA GLU A 153 93.19 73.58 152.24
C GLU A 153 93.14 72.62 151.02
N ASN A 154 92.36 73.05 150.03
CA ASN A 154 92.23 72.55 148.69
C ASN A 154 93.53 72.55 147.89
N VAL A 155 94.52 73.43 148.11
CA VAL A 155 95.59 73.65 147.10
C VAL A 155 96.69 72.57 147.07
N LEU A 156 97.00 71.96 148.21
CA LEU A 156 98.05 70.93 148.30
C LEU A 156 97.48 69.52 148.18
N HIS A 157 96.27 69.29 148.67
CA HIS A 157 95.45 68.17 148.21
C HIS A 157 95.13 68.34 146.72
N GLN A 158 94.99 69.55 146.17
CA GLN A 158 94.73 69.79 144.74
C GLN A 158 95.85 69.30 143.87
N LEU A 159 97.13 69.31 144.26
CA LEU A 159 98.21 68.96 143.33
C LEU A 159 98.39 67.44 143.16
N ASP A 160 98.29 66.69 144.26
CA ASP A 160 98.24 65.23 144.24
C ASP A 160 96.87 64.73 143.77
N ASN A 161 95.79 65.43 144.14
CA ASN A 161 94.52 65.29 143.45
C ASN A 161 94.61 65.76 142.00
N LEU A 162 95.50 66.64 141.54
CA LEU A 162 95.52 67.10 140.14
C LEU A 162 96.23 66.06 139.29
N CYS A 163 97.28 65.40 139.79
CA CYS A 163 97.89 64.27 139.09
C CYS A 163 96.97 63.03 139.12
N ASN A 164 96.42 62.66 140.28
CA ASN A 164 95.48 61.54 140.37
C ASN A 164 94.12 61.87 139.72
N LYS A 165 93.63 63.12 139.77
CA LYS A 165 92.44 63.55 138.99
C LYS A 165 92.76 63.75 137.53
N SER A 166 93.96 64.13 137.09
CA SER A 166 94.25 64.24 135.65
C SER A 166 94.47 62.88 135.01
N LEU A 167 95.10 61.93 135.72
CA LEU A 167 95.13 60.52 135.30
C LEU A 167 93.74 59.90 135.37
N SER A 168 92.99 60.11 136.45
CA SER A 168 91.59 59.67 136.54
C SER A 168 90.69 60.40 135.52
N GLU A 169 90.96 61.65 135.18
CA GLU A 169 90.25 62.39 134.11
C GLU A 169 90.65 61.86 132.73
N MET A 170 91.91 61.49 132.51
CA MET A 170 92.33 60.83 131.28
C MET A 170 91.75 59.43 131.17
N GLU A 171 91.78 58.63 132.23
CA GLU A 171 91.15 57.30 132.27
C GLU A 171 89.63 57.40 132.09
N THR A 172 88.96 58.35 132.75
CA THR A 172 87.52 58.56 132.56
C THR A 172 87.21 59.07 131.15
N ARG A 173 88.04 59.95 130.57
CA ARG A 173 87.92 60.34 129.15
C ARG A 173 88.20 59.19 128.20
N LEU A 174 89.14 58.31 128.50
CA LEU A 174 89.50 57.18 127.66
C LEU A 174 88.44 56.08 127.74
N CYS A 175 87.89 55.82 128.94
CA CYS A 175 86.69 55.02 129.12
C CYS A 175 85.50 55.64 128.38
N HIS A 176 85.28 56.95 128.49
CA HIS A 176 84.19 57.63 127.79
C HIS A 176 84.34 57.54 126.27
N VAL A 177 85.54 57.78 125.72
CA VAL A 177 85.80 57.63 124.27
C VAL A 177 85.69 56.17 123.85
N SER A 178 86.06 55.21 124.70
CA SER A 178 85.90 53.78 124.42
C SER A 178 84.43 53.35 124.43
N GLU A 179 83.62 53.89 125.36
CA GLU A 179 82.17 53.70 125.43
C GLU A 179 81.48 54.34 124.22
N GLU A 180 81.82 55.60 123.88
CA GLU A 180 81.33 56.28 122.68
C GLU A 180 81.70 55.51 121.41
N LEU A 181 82.92 54.98 121.31
CA LEU A 181 83.34 54.19 120.15
C LEU A 181 82.55 52.86 120.08
N SER A 182 82.33 52.20 121.21
CA SER A 182 81.47 51.01 121.33
C SER A 182 80.06 51.31 120.83
N GLU A 183 79.41 52.35 121.37
CA GLU A 183 78.08 52.80 120.95
C GLU A 183 78.03 53.14 119.46
N GLN A 184 79.06 53.83 118.93
CA GLN A 184 79.15 54.14 117.51
C GLN A 184 79.29 52.89 116.63
N THR A 185 80.00 51.85 117.09
CA THR A 185 80.09 50.59 116.34
C THR A 185 78.78 49.80 116.35
N GLU A 186 78.06 49.76 117.47
CA GLU A 186 76.74 49.14 117.57
C GLU A 186 75.71 49.87 116.70
N LEU A 187 75.69 51.20 116.73
CA LEU A 187 74.83 52.02 115.87
C LEU A 187 75.10 51.77 114.39
N LYS A 188 76.38 51.68 113.98
CA LYS A 188 76.75 51.34 112.59
C LYS A 188 76.30 49.94 112.21
N HIS A 189 76.47 48.96 113.09
CA HIS A 189 76.02 47.59 112.82
C HIS A 189 74.50 47.51 112.70
N SER A 190 73.76 48.17 113.59
CA SER A 190 72.29 48.28 113.52
C SER A 190 71.82 49.02 112.26
N ALA A 191 72.50 50.09 111.85
CA ALA A 191 72.22 50.78 110.59
C ALA A 191 72.46 49.90 109.36
N LEU A 192 73.54 49.10 109.34
CA LEU A 192 73.83 48.13 108.28
C LEU A 192 72.78 47.03 108.20
N GLN A 193 72.37 46.46 109.34
CA GLN A 193 71.30 45.46 109.37
C GLN A 193 69.98 46.01 108.84
N ARG A 194 69.61 47.23 109.23
CA ARG A 194 68.41 47.91 108.71
C ARG A 194 68.52 48.19 107.22
N ALA A 195 69.70 48.61 106.73
CA ALA A 195 69.93 48.82 105.31
C ALA A 195 69.77 47.51 104.52
N HIS A 196 70.33 46.41 105.00
CA HIS A 196 70.20 45.11 104.34
C HIS A 196 68.75 44.62 104.30
N LEU A 197 68.00 44.76 105.40
CA LEU A 197 66.58 44.41 105.41
C LEU A 197 65.77 45.27 104.42
N ALA A 198 66.08 46.57 104.34
CA ALA A 198 65.44 47.46 103.38
C ALA A 198 65.78 47.07 101.92
N GLU A 199 67.02 46.68 101.64
CA GLU A 199 67.43 46.18 100.31
C GLU A 199 66.68 44.90 99.93
N GLN A 200 66.54 43.94 100.86
CA GLN A 200 65.76 42.72 100.65
C GLN A 200 64.30 43.05 100.34
N GLN A 201 63.67 43.93 101.14
CA GLN A 201 62.29 44.36 100.91
C GLN A 201 62.12 45.04 99.54
N VAL A 202 63.07 45.88 99.13
CA VAL A 202 63.04 46.52 97.81
C VAL A 202 63.17 45.48 96.70
N GLN A 203 64.01 44.45 96.88
CA GLN A 203 64.17 43.39 95.90
C GLN A 203 62.89 42.55 95.76
N ASP A 204 62.28 42.13 96.88
CA ASP A 204 61.01 41.39 96.88
C ASP A 204 59.89 42.20 96.21
N LEU A 205 59.81 43.50 96.49
CA LEU A 205 58.84 44.39 95.85
C LEU A 205 59.08 44.53 94.34
N ARG A 206 60.34 44.59 93.89
CA ARG A 206 60.68 44.64 92.46
C ARG A 206 60.27 43.36 91.74
N GLU A 207 60.55 42.20 92.31
CA GLU A 207 60.18 40.91 91.72
C GLU A 207 58.66 40.77 91.63
N ARG A 208 57.94 41.16 92.68
CA ARG A 208 56.47 41.18 92.68
C ARG A 208 55.89 42.15 91.66
N LEU A 209 56.49 43.34 91.53
CA LEU A 209 56.08 44.33 90.54
C LEU A 209 56.29 43.79 89.12
N GLN A 210 57.45 43.18 88.85
CA GLN A 210 57.74 42.55 87.55
C GLN A 210 56.76 41.42 87.23
N GLY A 211 56.40 40.59 88.21
CA GLY A 211 55.37 39.55 88.05
C GLY A 211 54.03 40.15 87.61
N LEU A 212 53.56 41.19 88.31
CA LEU A 212 52.31 41.88 87.97
C LEU A 212 52.35 42.55 86.60
N GLU A 213 53.48 43.14 86.20
CA GLU A 213 53.66 43.70 84.86
C GLU A 213 53.53 42.62 83.78
N THR A 214 54.11 41.43 83.99
CA THR A 214 53.98 40.32 83.03
C THR A 214 52.56 39.79 82.95
N GLU A 215 51.84 39.68 84.07
CA GLU A 215 50.43 39.27 84.09
C GLU A 215 49.54 40.28 83.39
N LEU A 216 49.78 41.58 83.58
CA LEU A 216 49.04 42.64 82.90
C LEU A 216 49.26 42.59 81.38
N LEU A 217 50.51 42.43 80.94
CA LEU A 217 50.83 42.28 79.51
C LEU A 217 50.16 41.03 78.91
N ALA A 218 50.16 39.90 79.63
CA ALA A 218 49.46 38.69 79.19
C ALA A 218 47.95 38.92 79.09
N ALA A 219 47.34 39.60 80.08
CA ALA A 219 45.93 39.95 80.07
C ALA A 219 45.56 40.88 78.90
N ASP A 220 46.42 41.85 78.56
CA ASP A 220 46.23 42.74 77.42
C ASP A 220 46.24 41.98 76.09
N VAL A 221 47.20 41.06 75.90
CA VAL A 221 47.25 40.20 74.71
C VAL A 221 45.99 39.32 74.60
N HIS A 222 45.51 38.76 75.71
CA HIS A 222 44.26 38.00 75.73
C HIS A 222 43.04 38.86 75.39
N ARG A 223 42.95 40.08 75.92
CA ARG A 223 41.88 41.02 75.61
C ARG A 223 41.88 41.41 74.14
N ASP A 224 43.05 41.65 73.57
CA ASP A 224 43.19 41.94 72.15
C ASP A 224 42.77 40.74 71.31
N GLY A 225 43.18 39.51 71.66
CA GLY A 225 42.71 38.29 70.99
C GLY A 225 41.18 38.15 70.99
N LEU A 226 40.53 38.42 72.12
CA LEU A 226 39.06 38.43 72.23
C LEU A 226 38.42 39.54 71.38
N ARG A 227 39.03 40.73 71.32
CA ARG A 227 38.56 41.85 70.49
C ARG A 227 38.64 41.51 69.00
N HIS A 228 39.74 40.92 68.54
CA HIS A 228 39.89 40.47 67.15
C HIS A 228 38.87 39.38 66.79
N SER A 229 38.65 38.41 67.68
CA SER A 229 37.64 37.37 67.47
C SER A 229 36.23 37.96 67.39
N LYS A 230 35.89 38.90 68.29
CA LYS A 230 34.60 39.61 68.25
C LYS A 230 34.39 40.34 66.91
N GLN A 231 35.39 41.09 66.46
CA GLN A 231 35.31 41.82 65.19
C GLN A 231 35.12 40.88 64.00
N HIS A 232 35.86 39.77 63.95
CA HIS A 232 35.70 38.76 62.90
C HIS A 232 34.27 38.15 62.90
N TYR A 233 33.66 37.92 64.07
CA TYR A 233 32.28 37.45 64.13
C TYR A 233 31.27 38.53 63.71
N GLU A 234 31.51 39.80 64.02
CA GLU A 234 30.67 40.92 63.57
C GLU A 234 30.69 41.05 62.04
N GLU A 235 31.87 40.96 61.42
CA GLU A 235 32.05 40.95 59.96
C GLU A 235 31.35 39.73 59.31
N PHE A 236 31.48 38.54 59.91
CA PHE A 236 30.76 37.35 59.44
C PHE A 236 29.25 37.52 59.50
N LEU A 237 28.71 38.08 60.59
CA LEU A 237 27.28 38.34 60.69
C LEU A 237 26.81 39.39 59.69
N GLU A 238 27.68 40.30 59.28
CA GLU A 238 27.40 41.28 58.23
C GLU A 238 27.23 40.65 56.87
N GLN A 239 28.21 39.84 56.45
CA GLN A 239 28.12 39.06 55.23
C GLN A 239 26.89 38.14 55.22
N LEU A 240 26.58 37.53 56.37
CA LEU A 240 25.42 36.66 56.49
C LEU A 240 24.10 37.45 56.40
N SER A 241 24.06 38.66 56.97
CA SER A 241 22.90 39.56 56.87
C SER A 241 22.66 40.00 55.43
N GLU A 242 23.71 40.36 54.69
CA GLU A 242 23.62 40.69 53.27
C GLU A 242 23.16 39.50 52.43
N THR A 243 23.75 38.31 52.67
CA THR A 243 23.39 37.07 51.97
C THR A 243 21.91 36.73 52.18
N MET A 244 21.40 36.94 53.40
CA MET A 244 20.00 36.72 53.76
C MET A 244 19.08 37.90 53.38
N LYS A 245 19.65 38.99 52.86
CA LYS A 245 18.99 40.26 52.48
C LYS A 245 18.21 40.90 53.63
N VAL A 246 18.83 40.94 54.81
CA VAL A 246 18.30 41.58 56.04
C VAL A 246 19.25 42.66 56.58
N ASP A 247 20.25 43.03 55.80
CA ASP A 247 21.25 44.06 56.06
C ASP A 247 20.61 45.39 56.49
N SER A 248 19.60 45.88 55.77
CA SER A 248 18.91 47.15 56.09
C SER A 248 18.28 47.19 57.48
N ILE A 249 17.87 46.05 58.03
CA ILE A 249 17.30 45.94 59.38
C ILE A 249 18.40 45.61 60.40
N ALA A 250 19.43 44.87 59.97
CA ALA A 250 20.51 44.42 60.82
C ALA A 250 21.47 45.54 61.26
N VAL A 251 21.60 46.61 60.48
CA VAL A 251 22.50 47.75 60.78
C VAL A 251 22.15 48.44 62.11
N ASP A 252 20.87 48.52 62.46
CA ASP A 252 20.40 49.16 63.69
C ASP A 252 20.32 48.20 64.89
N LEU A 253 20.67 46.92 64.70
CA LEU A 253 20.53 45.88 65.72
C LEU A 253 21.87 45.53 66.36
N GLY A 254 21.86 45.41 67.69
CA GLY A 254 22.97 44.82 68.42
C GLY A 254 23.17 43.33 68.05
N PHE A 255 24.38 42.83 68.29
CA PHE A 255 24.86 41.48 67.94
C PHE A 255 23.83 40.36 68.19
N ASP A 256 23.26 40.29 69.40
CA ASP A 256 22.31 39.22 69.77
C ASP A 256 20.99 39.28 68.99
N MET A 257 20.51 40.49 68.68
CA MET A 257 19.28 40.67 67.92
C MET A 257 19.50 40.41 66.44
N ARG A 258 20.67 40.79 65.91
CA ARG A 258 21.09 40.44 64.54
C ARG A 258 21.10 38.92 64.34
N LEU A 259 21.64 38.17 65.30
CA LEU A 259 21.63 36.70 65.25
C LEU A 259 20.21 36.13 65.21
N LYS A 260 19.31 36.63 66.08
CA LYS A 260 17.90 36.22 66.10
C LYS A 260 17.16 36.57 64.79
N LEU A 261 17.45 37.74 64.23
CA LEU A 261 16.89 38.18 62.95
C LEU A 261 17.31 37.24 61.82
N ILE A 262 18.60 36.91 61.73
CA ILE A 262 19.13 35.98 60.73
C ILE A 262 18.50 34.59 60.88
N LEU A 263 18.38 34.08 62.12
CA LEU A 263 17.72 32.80 62.39
C LEU A 263 16.26 32.80 61.94
N SER A 264 15.48 33.82 62.33
CA SER A 264 14.09 33.98 61.92
C SER A 264 13.95 34.07 60.40
N ARG A 265 14.86 34.79 59.73
CA ARG A 265 14.89 34.88 58.28
C ARG A 265 15.18 33.54 57.61
N ALA A 266 16.14 32.77 58.13
CA ALA A 266 16.45 31.43 57.63
C ALA A 266 15.26 30.48 57.76
N GLU A 267 14.57 30.49 58.91
CA GLU A 267 13.34 29.71 59.12
C GLU A 267 12.23 30.14 58.16
N GLN A 268 12.08 31.44 57.90
CA GLN A 268 11.11 31.95 56.94
C GLN A 268 11.41 31.45 55.53
N LEU A 269 12.67 31.55 55.08
CA LEU A 269 13.08 31.08 53.75
C LEU A 269 12.86 29.57 53.60
N LEU A 270 13.16 28.78 54.65
CA LEU A 270 12.91 27.35 54.67
C LEU A 270 11.41 27.03 54.50
N LYS A 271 10.53 27.75 55.22
CA LYS A 271 9.07 27.59 55.09
C LYS A 271 8.59 27.94 53.68
N GLN A 272 9.09 29.04 53.11
CA GLN A 272 8.76 29.47 51.74
C GLN A 272 9.19 28.43 50.70
N GLU A 273 10.42 27.92 50.79
CA GLU A 273 10.93 26.88 49.90
C GLU A 273 10.13 25.57 50.03
N THR A 274 9.78 25.19 51.26
CA THR A 274 8.95 24.00 51.51
C THR A 274 7.57 24.15 50.88
N SER A 275 6.91 25.31 51.01
CA SER A 275 5.63 25.56 50.36
C SER A 275 5.72 25.53 48.82
N ALA A 276 6.74 26.19 48.25
CA ALA A 276 6.97 26.20 46.81
C ALA A 276 7.24 24.80 46.25
N LEU A 277 7.99 23.97 46.99
CA LEU A 277 8.25 22.59 46.64
C LEU A 277 6.97 21.74 46.65
N VAL A 278 6.10 21.92 47.66
CA VAL A 278 4.80 21.22 47.73
C VAL A 278 3.91 21.63 46.56
N GLU A 279 3.83 22.91 46.24
CA GLU A 279 3.09 23.43 45.09
C GLU A 279 3.63 22.85 43.76
N SER A 280 4.94 22.89 43.55
CA SER A 280 5.61 22.32 42.37
C SER A 280 5.34 20.81 42.23
N LYS A 281 5.42 20.06 43.34
CA LYS A 281 5.08 18.64 43.39
C LYS A 281 3.61 18.42 43.02
N SER A 282 2.70 19.23 43.54
CA SER A 282 1.26 19.14 43.21
C SER A 282 0.98 19.42 41.73
N LEU A 283 1.64 20.43 41.14
CA LEU A 283 1.55 20.78 39.72
C LEU A 283 2.09 19.63 38.85
N THR A 284 3.23 19.07 39.24
CA THR A 284 3.83 17.91 38.56
C THR A 284 2.87 16.72 38.54
N TYR A 285 2.26 16.37 39.68
CA TYR A 285 1.24 15.31 39.73
C TYR A 285 0.02 15.62 38.86
N SER A 286 -0.43 16.89 38.84
CA SER A 286 -1.54 17.31 37.98
C SER A 286 -1.20 17.15 36.49
N LEU A 287 -0.01 17.60 36.07
CA LEU A 287 0.49 17.45 34.71
C LEU A 287 0.69 15.98 34.34
N GLN A 288 1.23 15.15 35.23
CA GLN A 288 1.40 13.72 35.01
C GLN A 288 0.05 13.02 34.78
N ARG A 289 -1.00 13.38 35.54
CA ARG A 289 -2.36 12.88 35.31
C ARG A 289 -2.93 13.34 33.96
N LYS A 290 -2.76 14.61 33.59
CA LYS A 290 -3.18 15.12 32.27
C LYS A 290 -2.45 14.41 31.13
N PHE A 291 -1.14 14.21 31.25
CA PHE A 291 -0.34 13.48 30.28
C PHE A 291 -0.82 12.04 30.13
N LYS A 292 -1.08 11.33 31.24
CA LYS A 292 -1.60 9.97 31.21
C LYS A 292 -2.95 9.89 30.50
N SER A 293 -3.87 10.81 30.80
CA SER A 293 -5.17 10.91 30.12
C SER A 293 -5.03 11.18 28.61
N GLN A 294 -4.16 12.11 28.21
CA GLN A 294 -3.90 12.39 26.79
C GLN A 294 -3.26 11.20 26.07
N LYS A 295 -2.34 10.49 26.74
CA LYS A 295 -1.73 9.25 26.21
C LYS A 295 -2.78 8.18 25.97
N ASP A 296 -3.64 7.92 26.95
CA ASP A 296 -4.71 6.91 26.84
C ASP A 296 -5.71 7.29 25.73
N GLN A 297 -6.03 8.59 25.57
CA GLN A 297 -6.85 9.09 24.48
C GLN A 297 -6.20 8.87 23.11
N LEU A 298 -4.88 9.09 23.00
CA LEU A 298 -4.14 8.88 21.76
C LEU A 298 -4.07 7.39 21.40
N GLU A 299 -3.83 6.52 22.37
CA GLU A 299 -3.84 5.06 22.20
C GLU A 299 -5.21 4.58 21.71
N SER A 300 -6.31 5.06 22.31
CA SER A 300 -7.68 4.77 21.88
C SER A 300 -7.95 5.21 20.43
N LYS A 301 -7.56 6.44 20.05
CA LYS A 301 -7.67 6.91 18.66
C LYS A 301 -6.79 6.11 17.71
N GLY A 302 -5.59 5.71 18.14
CA GLY A 302 -4.69 4.84 17.39
C GLY A 302 -5.33 3.49 17.07
N LEU A 303 -5.97 2.85 18.06
CA LEU A 303 -6.73 1.61 17.86
C LEU A 303 -7.90 1.81 16.88
N HIS A 304 -8.64 2.93 16.99
CA HIS A 304 -9.71 3.24 16.05
C HIS A 304 -9.20 3.39 14.60
N ILE A 305 -8.07 4.09 14.41
CA ILE A 305 -7.44 4.22 13.09
C ILE A 305 -7.00 2.85 12.55
N GLN A 306 -6.44 1.97 13.39
CA GLN A 306 -6.09 0.61 12.98
C GLN A 306 -7.32 -0.18 12.55
N PHE A 307 -8.43 -0.09 13.29
CA PHE A 307 -9.68 -0.74 12.93
C PHE A 307 -10.22 -0.21 11.59
N LEU A 308 -10.23 1.11 11.39
CA LEU A 308 -10.65 1.71 10.12
C LEU A 308 -9.78 1.27 8.95
N ARG A 309 -8.45 1.25 9.13
CA ARG A 309 -7.52 0.75 8.11
C ARG A 309 -7.83 -0.70 7.74
N LYS A 310 -8.03 -1.57 8.73
CA LYS A 310 -8.43 -2.97 8.51
C LYS A 310 -9.75 -3.04 7.73
N LYS A 311 -10.75 -2.24 8.11
CA LYS A 311 -12.04 -2.24 7.44
C LYS A 311 -11.95 -1.77 5.98
N VAL A 312 -11.12 -0.77 5.71
CA VAL A 312 -10.84 -0.32 4.34
C VAL A 312 -10.18 -1.42 3.53
N SER A 313 -9.17 -2.10 4.07
CA SER A 313 -8.53 -3.24 3.39
C SER A 313 -9.52 -4.37 3.08
N GLU A 314 -10.39 -4.74 4.03
CA GLU A 314 -11.46 -5.72 3.82
C GLU A 314 -12.42 -5.30 2.68
N LEU A 315 -12.85 -4.04 2.68
CA LEU A 315 -13.75 -3.51 1.63
C LEU A 315 -13.08 -3.46 0.26
N GLU A 316 -11.78 -3.16 0.20
CA GLU A 316 -11.02 -3.20 -1.04
C GLU A 316 -10.87 -4.64 -1.58
N GLU A 317 -10.60 -5.62 -0.71
CA GLU A 317 -10.56 -7.04 -1.08
C GLU A 317 -11.93 -7.54 -1.56
N GLU A 318 -13.01 -7.16 -0.88
CA GLU A 318 -14.37 -7.48 -1.30
C GLU A 318 -14.69 -6.88 -2.67
N LYS A 319 -14.32 -5.62 -2.90
CA LYS A 319 -14.47 -4.95 -4.21
C LYS A 319 -13.68 -5.68 -5.29
N ARG A 320 -12.39 -6.00 -5.06
CA ARG A 320 -11.56 -6.76 -6.02
C ARG A 320 -12.19 -8.12 -6.34
N SER A 321 -12.70 -8.82 -5.32
CA SER A 321 -13.36 -10.13 -5.47
C SER A 321 -14.64 -10.05 -6.29
N ARG A 322 -15.49 -9.03 -6.03
CA ARG A 322 -16.72 -8.78 -6.81
C ARG A 322 -16.41 -8.43 -8.27
N SER A 323 -15.41 -7.57 -8.51
CA SER A 323 -14.98 -7.24 -9.86
C SER A 323 -14.45 -8.47 -10.61
N ALA A 324 -13.67 -9.34 -9.96
CA ALA A 324 -13.19 -10.58 -10.56
C ALA A 324 -14.35 -11.54 -10.91
N LEU A 325 -15.36 -11.64 -10.05
CA LEU A 325 -16.56 -12.43 -10.32
C LEU A 325 -17.34 -11.89 -11.53
N ALA A 326 -17.54 -10.56 -11.60
CA ALA A 326 -18.24 -9.92 -12.73
C ALA A 326 -17.53 -10.15 -14.06
N VAL A 327 -16.19 -9.98 -14.11
CA VAL A 327 -15.39 -10.25 -15.32
C VAL A 327 -15.50 -11.72 -15.73
N ARG A 328 -15.49 -12.64 -14.76
CA ARG A 328 -15.67 -14.07 -15.02
C ARG A 328 -17.05 -14.36 -15.61
N ASP A 329 -18.12 -13.78 -15.07
CA ASP A 329 -19.48 -14.00 -15.54
C ASP A 329 -19.70 -13.45 -16.95
N ASP A 330 -19.15 -12.27 -17.27
CA ASP A 330 -19.18 -11.70 -18.63
C ASP A 330 -18.44 -12.61 -19.62
N ALA A 331 -17.25 -13.11 -19.27
CA ALA A 331 -16.52 -14.06 -20.09
C ALA A 331 -17.30 -15.38 -20.31
N HIS A 332 -18.02 -15.88 -19.30
CA HIS A 332 -18.89 -17.05 -19.46
C HIS A 332 -20.08 -16.79 -20.39
N LEU A 333 -20.69 -15.61 -20.32
CA LEU A 333 -21.78 -15.22 -21.23
C LEU A 333 -21.29 -15.10 -22.67
N GLU A 334 -20.13 -14.49 -22.91
CA GLU A 334 -19.52 -14.41 -24.23
C GLU A 334 -19.15 -15.79 -24.78
N ALA A 335 -18.54 -16.65 -23.96
CA ALA A 335 -18.24 -18.03 -24.34
C ALA A 335 -19.51 -18.79 -24.73
N ARG A 336 -20.61 -18.68 -23.96
CA ARG A 336 -21.91 -19.28 -24.31
C ARG A 336 -22.50 -18.73 -25.61
N ARG A 337 -22.35 -17.43 -25.88
CA ARG A 337 -22.80 -16.82 -27.16
C ARG A 337 -22.00 -17.34 -28.35
N LEU A 338 -20.68 -17.43 -28.22
CA LEU A 338 -19.80 -17.98 -29.24
C LEU A 338 -20.08 -19.47 -29.48
N GLN A 339 -20.31 -20.25 -28.42
CA GLN A 339 -20.72 -21.65 -28.50
C GLN A 339 -22.01 -21.81 -29.34
N LYS A 340 -23.05 -21.02 -29.06
CA LYS A 340 -24.30 -21.05 -29.83
C LYS A 340 -24.09 -20.69 -31.31
N LYS A 341 -23.22 -19.70 -31.60
CA LYS A 341 -22.86 -19.36 -32.98
C LYS A 341 -22.14 -20.50 -33.67
N LEU A 342 -21.19 -21.15 -32.99
CA LEU A 342 -20.48 -22.33 -33.50
C LEU A 342 -21.45 -23.48 -33.79
N GLU A 343 -22.37 -23.79 -32.88
CA GLU A 343 -23.39 -24.83 -33.07
C GLU A 343 -24.28 -24.54 -34.28
N ARG A 344 -24.72 -23.28 -34.43
CA ARG A 344 -25.49 -22.82 -35.59
C ARG A 344 -24.71 -22.98 -36.89
N LEU A 345 -23.49 -22.45 -36.95
CA LEU A 345 -22.61 -22.54 -38.12
C LEU A 345 -22.29 -24.00 -38.48
N GLN A 346 -22.09 -24.87 -37.48
CA GLN A 346 -21.93 -26.30 -37.72
C GLN A 346 -23.21 -26.93 -38.29
N GLY A 347 -24.39 -26.52 -37.82
CA GLY A 347 -25.67 -26.93 -38.39
C GLY A 347 -25.83 -26.53 -39.86
N GLU A 348 -25.56 -25.25 -40.16
CA GLU A 348 -25.57 -24.71 -41.53
C GLU A 348 -24.56 -25.45 -42.43
N LEU A 349 -23.35 -25.72 -41.93
CA LEU A 349 -22.35 -26.51 -42.64
C LEU A 349 -22.81 -27.95 -42.91
N ARG A 350 -23.45 -28.62 -41.95
CA ARG A 350 -24.00 -29.97 -42.14
C ARG A 350 -25.11 -29.96 -43.19
N ALA A 351 -26.02 -28.99 -43.13
CA ALA A 351 -27.09 -28.82 -44.12
C ALA A 351 -26.53 -28.57 -45.52
N ALA A 352 -25.53 -27.70 -45.65
CA ALA A 352 -24.85 -27.44 -46.93
C ALA A 352 -24.13 -28.70 -47.46
N LYS A 353 -23.50 -29.49 -46.60
CA LYS A 353 -22.90 -30.78 -46.98
C LYS A 353 -23.96 -31.76 -47.48
N LEU A 354 -25.10 -31.88 -46.78
CA LEU A 354 -26.21 -32.74 -47.20
C LEU A 354 -26.78 -32.30 -48.55
N SER A 355 -27.02 -31.01 -48.74
CA SER A 355 -27.47 -30.46 -50.03
C SER A 355 -26.44 -30.71 -51.14
N ASN A 356 -25.13 -30.56 -50.86
CA ASN A 356 -24.08 -30.88 -51.84
C ASN A 356 -24.07 -32.37 -52.21
N THR A 357 -24.26 -33.27 -51.24
CA THR A 357 -24.38 -34.71 -51.53
C THR A 357 -25.63 -35.03 -52.34
N GLU A 358 -26.75 -34.38 -52.05
CA GLU A 358 -28.00 -34.54 -52.82
C GLU A 358 -27.84 -34.02 -54.25
N LEU A 359 -27.26 -32.84 -54.44
CA LEU A 359 -26.96 -32.28 -55.77
C LEU A 359 -25.99 -33.18 -56.54
N LYS A 360 -24.99 -33.78 -55.89
CA LYS A 360 -24.11 -34.78 -56.51
C LYS A 360 -24.88 -36.03 -56.94
N ALA A 361 -25.80 -36.51 -56.11
CA ALA A 361 -26.67 -37.64 -56.46
C ALA A 361 -27.58 -37.29 -57.65
N GLN A 362 -28.23 -36.12 -57.63
CA GLN A 362 -29.04 -35.63 -58.75
C GLN A 362 -28.24 -35.44 -60.04
N LEU A 363 -26.99 -34.96 -59.94
CA LEU A 363 -26.08 -34.85 -61.08
C LEU A 363 -25.74 -36.23 -61.65
N SER A 364 -25.45 -37.21 -60.78
CA SER A 364 -25.18 -38.58 -61.21
C SER A 364 -26.39 -39.22 -61.90
N HIS A 365 -27.60 -39.01 -61.37
CA HIS A 365 -28.84 -39.49 -61.97
C HIS A 365 -29.13 -38.82 -63.32
N THR A 366 -28.93 -37.50 -63.43
CA THR A 366 -29.04 -36.76 -64.69
C THR A 366 -28.05 -37.30 -65.73
N ASN A 367 -26.82 -37.62 -65.33
CA ASN A 367 -25.84 -38.23 -66.22
C ASN A 367 -26.28 -39.63 -66.70
N GLU A 368 -26.86 -40.45 -65.82
CA GLU A 368 -27.42 -41.76 -66.20
C GLU A 368 -28.61 -41.62 -67.17
N LEU A 369 -29.53 -40.68 -66.91
CA LEU A 369 -30.63 -40.38 -67.82
C LEU A 369 -30.12 -39.89 -69.18
N LYS A 370 -29.11 -39.01 -69.20
CA LYS A 370 -28.48 -38.55 -70.44
C LYS A 370 -27.87 -39.71 -71.22
N LEU A 371 -27.21 -40.66 -70.55
CA LEU A 371 -26.68 -41.86 -71.17
C LEU A 371 -27.81 -42.70 -71.79
N ARG A 372 -28.90 -42.95 -71.06
CA ARG A 372 -30.08 -43.67 -71.60
C ARG A 372 -30.72 -42.96 -72.80
N VAL A 373 -30.83 -41.63 -72.77
CA VAL A 373 -31.35 -40.85 -73.90
C VAL A 373 -30.42 -40.96 -75.11
N MET A 374 -29.09 -40.96 -74.90
CA MET A 374 -28.13 -41.21 -75.98
C MET A 374 -28.28 -42.61 -76.57
N GLU A 375 -28.44 -43.65 -75.74
CA GLU A 375 -28.69 -45.04 -76.19
C GLU A 375 -30.02 -45.17 -76.96
N GLN A 376 -31.09 -44.54 -76.47
CA GLN A 376 -32.37 -44.48 -77.16
C GLN A 376 -32.28 -43.73 -78.50
N SER A 377 -31.53 -42.62 -78.56
CA SER A 377 -31.30 -41.88 -79.80
C SER A 377 -30.54 -42.73 -80.82
N GLN A 378 -29.53 -43.50 -80.38
CA GLN A 378 -28.78 -44.41 -81.24
C GLN A 378 -29.67 -45.53 -81.80
N THR A 379 -30.48 -46.16 -80.94
CA THR A 379 -31.44 -47.19 -81.39
C THR A 379 -32.51 -46.61 -82.32
N MET A 380 -33.02 -45.40 -82.06
CA MET A 380 -33.93 -44.70 -82.97
C MET A 380 -33.27 -44.42 -84.32
N GLN A 381 -32.00 -44.02 -84.33
CA GLN A 381 -31.24 -43.80 -85.57
C GLN A 381 -31.06 -45.12 -86.35
N GLU A 382 -30.80 -46.23 -85.68
CA GLU A 382 -30.74 -47.56 -86.29
C GLU A 382 -32.10 -48.00 -86.85
N GLN A 383 -33.19 -47.80 -86.09
CA GLN A 383 -34.55 -48.07 -86.56
C GLN A 383 -34.92 -47.20 -87.77
N LYS A 384 -34.54 -45.92 -87.77
CA LYS A 384 -34.72 -45.02 -88.92
C LYS A 384 -34.00 -45.54 -90.16
N LYS A 385 -32.73 -45.97 -90.03
CA LYS A 385 -32.01 -46.60 -91.14
C LYS A 385 -32.71 -47.85 -91.68
N ARG A 386 -33.28 -48.69 -90.80
CA ARG A 386 -34.08 -49.85 -91.21
C ARG A 386 -35.39 -49.45 -91.89
N LEU A 387 -36.04 -48.39 -91.40
CA LEU A 387 -37.25 -47.85 -92.02
C LEU A 387 -36.96 -47.31 -93.42
N ASP A 388 -35.86 -46.57 -93.59
CA ASP A 388 -35.43 -46.07 -94.91
C ASP A 388 -35.17 -47.23 -95.88
N GLN A 389 -34.52 -48.31 -95.43
CA GLN A 389 -34.34 -49.53 -96.23
C GLN A 389 -35.67 -50.21 -96.60
N LEU A 390 -36.65 -50.23 -95.70
CA LEU A 390 -38.00 -50.74 -95.95
C LEU A 390 -38.77 -49.87 -96.93
N VAL A 391 -38.64 -48.54 -96.85
CA VAL A 391 -39.26 -47.59 -97.78
C VAL A 391 -38.66 -47.76 -99.18
N ASP A 392 -37.34 -47.89 -99.29
CA ASP A 392 -36.68 -48.21 -100.57
C ASP A 392 -37.15 -49.57 -101.12
N GLY A 393 -37.32 -50.56 -100.24
CA GLY A 393 -37.92 -51.85 -100.58
C GLY A 393 -39.35 -51.72 -101.10
N LYS A 394 -40.19 -50.96 -100.39
CA LYS A 394 -41.58 -50.67 -100.77
C LYS A 394 -41.63 -49.98 -102.13
N ALA A 395 -40.83 -48.95 -102.36
CA ALA A 395 -40.79 -48.23 -103.64
C ALA A 395 -40.40 -49.15 -104.81
N LYS A 396 -39.52 -50.14 -104.59
CA LYS A 396 -39.19 -51.16 -105.60
C LYS A 396 -40.37 -52.11 -105.87
N VAL A 397 -41.11 -52.51 -104.84
CA VAL A 397 -42.30 -53.35 -104.98
C VAL A 397 -43.44 -52.58 -105.65
N GLU A 398 -43.64 -51.31 -105.29
CA GLU A 398 -44.68 -50.43 -105.85
C GLU A 398 -44.42 -50.14 -107.34
N LYS A 399 -43.16 -49.95 -107.75
CA LYS A 399 -42.78 -49.89 -109.17
C LYS A 399 -43.16 -51.16 -109.93
N LYS A 400 -42.91 -52.35 -109.35
CA LYS A 400 -43.30 -53.64 -109.95
C LYS A 400 -44.82 -53.79 -110.02
N LEU A 401 -45.54 -53.37 -108.97
CA LEU A 401 -47.01 -53.42 -108.92
C LEU A 401 -47.63 -52.53 -110.00
N ASN A 402 -47.11 -51.32 -110.21
CA ASN A 402 -47.59 -50.41 -111.24
C ASN A 402 -47.35 -50.97 -112.66
N THR A 403 -46.26 -51.70 -112.88
CA THR A 403 -46.03 -52.38 -114.17
C THR A 403 -47.09 -53.45 -114.42
N VAL A 404 -47.31 -54.32 -113.42
CA VAL A 404 -48.33 -55.38 -113.50
C VAL A 404 -49.75 -54.80 -113.63
N SER A 405 -50.05 -53.70 -112.94
CA SER A 405 -51.36 -53.03 -113.03
C SER A 405 -51.61 -52.42 -114.41
N SER A 406 -50.59 -51.83 -115.05
CA SER A 406 -50.69 -51.31 -116.42
C SER A 406 -50.93 -52.42 -117.44
N ASP A 407 -50.27 -53.57 -117.27
CA ASP A 407 -50.47 -54.74 -118.14
C ASP A 407 -51.91 -55.29 -117.99
N LEU A 408 -52.42 -55.33 -116.77
CA LEU A 408 -53.78 -55.78 -116.47
C LEU A 408 -54.85 -54.84 -117.06
N GLN A 409 -54.64 -53.52 -116.97
CA GLN A 409 -55.57 -52.53 -117.52
C GLN A 409 -55.63 -52.57 -119.06
N ASN A 410 -54.50 -52.81 -119.72
CA ASN A 410 -54.46 -53.03 -121.17
C ASN A 410 -55.21 -54.30 -121.58
N GLN A 411 -55.14 -55.36 -120.76
CA GLN A 411 -55.87 -56.61 -120.98
C GLN A 411 -57.39 -56.41 -120.80
N GLU A 412 -57.81 -55.62 -119.81
CA GLU A 412 -59.22 -55.32 -119.53
C GLU A 412 -59.90 -54.53 -120.66
N MET A 413 -59.20 -53.55 -121.26
CA MET A 413 -59.71 -52.78 -122.41
C MET A 413 -59.96 -53.67 -123.63
N LYS A 414 -59.07 -54.63 -123.88
CA LYS A 414 -59.20 -55.60 -124.97
C LYS A 414 -60.44 -56.49 -124.82
N THR A 415 -60.69 -56.96 -123.59
CA THR A 415 -61.92 -57.71 -123.27
C THR A 415 -63.20 -56.89 -123.39
N ARG A 416 -63.17 -55.57 -123.13
CA ARG A 416 -64.34 -54.70 -123.32
C ARG A 416 -64.69 -54.51 -124.80
N GLU A 417 -63.70 -54.40 -125.68
CA GLU A 417 -63.92 -54.32 -127.14
C GLU A 417 -64.52 -55.62 -127.69
N ASP A 418 -64.00 -56.77 -127.27
CA ASP A 418 -64.54 -58.09 -127.67
C ASP A 418 -65.99 -58.29 -127.18
N GLN A 419 -66.32 -57.80 -125.98
CA GLN A 419 -67.66 -57.88 -125.41
C GLN A 419 -68.68 -57.00 -126.16
N GLN A 420 -68.26 -55.84 -126.69
CA GLN A 420 -69.13 -54.99 -127.51
C GLN A 420 -69.43 -55.63 -128.87
N GLN A 421 -68.46 -56.26 -129.52
CA GLN A 421 -68.68 -56.97 -130.79
C GLN A 421 -69.67 -58.15 -130.65
N LEU A 422 -69.61 -58.87 -129.53
CA LEU A 422 -70.49 -60.01 -129.23
C LEU A 422 -71.97 -59.60 -129.06
N ASN A 423 -72.22 -58.42 -128.49
CA ASN A 423 -73.58 -57.90 -128.31
C ASN A 423 -74.21 -57.48 -129.64
N THR A 424 -73.44 -56.92 -130.58
CA THR A 424 -73.92 -56.56 -131.91
C THR A 424 -74.31 -57.78 -132.73
N LEU A 425 -73.51 -58.86 -132.68
CA LEU A 425 -73.82 -60.14 -133.35
C LEU A 425 -75.08 -60.83 -132.79
N ARG A 426 -75.30 -60.74 -131.47
CA ARG A 426 -76.51 -61.30 -130.83
C ARG A 426 -77.79 -60.61 -131.31
N GLN A 427 -77.79 -59.28 -131.47
CA GLN A 427 -78.97 -58.54 -131.94
C GLN A 427 -79.36 -58.93 -133.37
N SER A 428 -78.38 -59.15 -134.26
CA SER A 428 -78.64 -59.61 -135.64
C SER A 428 -79.22 -61.02 -135.71
N LEU A 429 -78.83 -61.91 -134.79
CA LEU A 429 -79.35 -63.28 -134.72
C LEU A 429 -80.83 -63.34 -134.33
N THR A 430 -81.25 -62.49 -133.38
CA THR A 430 -82.67 -62.37 -132.97
C THR A 430 -83.58 -61.92 -134.13
N GLN A 431 -83.13 -60.95 -134.94
CA GLN A 431 -83.90 -60.47 -136.09
C GLN A 431 -84.04 -61.53 -137.20
N LEU A 432 -83.05 -62.41 -137.37
CA LEU A 432 -83.13 -63.53 -138.31
C LEU A 432 -84.09 -64.63 -137.83
N SER A 433 -84.11 -64.91 -136.52
CA SER A 433 -84.98 -65.94 -135.94
C SER A 433 -86.47 -65.53 -135.94
N GLU A 434 -86.77 -64.23 -135.80
CA GLU A 434 -88.14 -63.71 -135.94
C GLU A 434 -88.64 -63.82 -137.39
N ARG A 435 -87.81 -63.50 -138.39
CA ARG A 435 -88.16 -63.69 -139.81
C ARG A 435 -88.35 -65.14 -140.22
N GLU A 436 -87.57 -66.07 -139.66
CA GLU A 436 -87.74 -67.50 -139.90
C GLU A 436 -89.10 -67.99 -139.39
N ARG A 437 -89.52 -67.51 -138.20
CA ARG A 437 -90.82 -67.86 -137.62
C ARG A 437 -91.99 -67.40 -138.47
N GLU A 438 -91.96 -66.16 -138.99
CA GLU A 438 -92.99 -65.64 -139.89
C GLU A 438 -93.10 -66.44 -141.21
N LEU A 439 -91.97 -66.91 -141.76
CA LEU A 439 -91.95 -67.73 -142.98
C LEU A 439 -92.47 -69.15 -142.76
N VAL A 440 -92.21 -69.74 -141.59
CA VAL A 440 -92.79 -71.03 -141.19
C VAL A 440 -94.29 -70.92 -140.97
N ASP A 441 -94.76 -69.86 -140.32
CA ASP A 441 -96.19 -69.61 -140.09
C ASP A 441 -96.92 -69.36 -141.41
N PHE A 442 -96.34 -68.59 -142.33
CA PHE A 442 -96.89 -68.41 -143.68
C PHE A 442 -97.01 -69.73 -144.44
N ARG A 443 -95.97 -70.58 -144.39
CA ARG A 443 -96.00 -71.93 -144.99
C ARG A 443 -97.11 -72.79 -144.38
N MET A 444 -97.33 -72.70 -143.08
CA MET A 444 -98.36 -73.47 -142.37
C MET A 444 -99.78 -73.07 -142.81
N VAL A 445 -100.03 -71.76 -142.92
CA VAL A 445 -101.33 -71.21 -143.34
C VAL A 445 -101.65 -71.57 -144.79
N VAL A 446 -100.68 -71.45 -145.71
CA VAL A 446 -100.86 -71.82 -147.12
C VAL A 446 -101.12 -73.32 -147.29
N SER A 447 -100.46 -74.17 -146.48
CA SER A 447 -100.68 -75.61 -146.50
C SER A 447 -102.09 -76.00 -146.00
N GLN A 448 -102.61 -75.31 -144.97
CA GLN A 448 -103.99 -75.48 -144.49
C GLN A 448 -105.03 -75.04 -145.53
N MET A 449 -104.79 -73.94 -146.25
CA MET A 449 -105.72 -73.45 -147.28
C MET A 449 -105.81 -74.34 -148.52
N LEU A 450 -104.82 -75.20 -148.77
CA LEU A 450 -104.77 -76.11 -149.92
C LEU A 450 -105.28 -77.53 -149.61
N GLY A 451 -105.82 -77.78 -148.41
CA GLY A 451 -106.42 -79.07 -148.05
C GLY A 451 -105.42 -80.22 -147.84
N LEU A 452 -104.14 -79.90 -147.61
CA LEU A 452 -103.10 -80.86 -147.27
C LEU A 452 -102.96 -80.99 -145.75
N ASP A 453 -102.73 -82.19 -145.25
CA ASP A 453 -102.62 -82.46 -143.80
C ASP A 453 -101.42 -81.70 -143.18
N ALA A 454 -101.71 -80.84 -142.21
CA ALA A 454 -100.81 -79.83 -141.66
C ALA A 454 -99.75 -80.40 -140.67
N THR A 455 -99.64 -81.72 -140.53
CA THR A 455 -98.75 -82.36 -139.55
C THR A 455 -97.51 -83.06 -140.15
N SER A 456 -97.30 -83.01 -141.48
CA SER A 456 -96.11 -83.59 -142.14
C SER A 456 -95.06 -82.54 -142.56
N LEU A 457 -93.89 -82.58 -141.93
CA LEU A 457 -92.72 -81.74 -142.23
C LEU A 457 -91.85 -82.30 -143.38
N ALA A 458 -92.48 -82.93 -144.39
CA ALA A 458 -91.78 -83.51 -145.53
C ALA A 458 -92.47 -83.19 -146.87
N LEU A 459 -93.06 -81.99 -147.00
CA LEU A 459 -93.47 -81.44 -148.29
C LEU A 459 -92.48 -80.36 -148.76
N PRO A 460 -91.76 -80.61 -149.87
CA PRO A 460 -90.99 -79.59 -150.58
C PRO A 460 -91.91 -78.51 -151.16
N ASN A 461 -91.45 -77.26 -151.15
CA ASN A 461 -92.23 -76.09 -151.56
C ASN A 461 -92.79 -76.16 -152.99
N TYR A 462 -92.20 -76.96 -153.88
CA TYR A 462 -92.66 -77.07 -155.27
C TYR A 462 -94.00 -77.80 -155.41
N GLU A 463 -94.41 -78.68 -154.47
CA GLU A 463 -95.73 -79.33 -154.53
C GLU A 463 -96.87 -78.39 -154.15
N ILE A 464 -96.63 -77.53 -153.15
CA ILE A 464 -97.53 -76.43 -152.75
C ILE A 464 -97.70 -75.47 -153.93
N ILE A 465 -96.61 -75.14 -154.62
CA ILE A 465 -96.62 -74.30 -155.83
C ILE A 465 -97.40 -74.98 -156.97
N LYS A 466 -97.23 -76.30 -157.20
CA LYS A 466 -97.92 -77.05 -158.26
C LYS A 466 -99.43 -77.15 -158.04
N LEU A 467 -99.88 -77.24 -156.78
CA LEU A 467 -101.30 -77.19 -156.41
C LEU A 467 -101.89 -75.78 -156.53
N LEU A 468 -101.14 -74.74 -156.16
CA LEU A 468 -101.51 -73.34 -156.40
C LEU A 468 -101.60 -73.04 -157.91
N GLU A 469 -100.70 -73.59 -158.72
CA GLU A 469 -100.74 -73.49 -160.19
C GLU A 469 -101.99 -74.17 -160.78
N ASN A 470 -102.40 -75.33 -160.25
CA ASN A 470 -103.64 -76.01 -160.69
C ASN A 470 -104.92 -75.25 -160.27
N LEU A 471 -104.91 -74.60 -159.10
CA LEU A 471 -105.99 -73.72 -158.64
C LEU A 471 -106.10 -72.45 -159.51
N LEU A 472 -104.97 -71.92 -159.98
CA LEU A 472 -104.89 -70.79 -160.91
C LEU A 472 -105.33 -71.16 -162.35
N HIS A 473 -105.20 -72.42 -162.77
CA HIS A 473 -105.72 -72.88 -164.07
C HIS A 473 -107.23 -73.14 -164.06
N ALA A 474 -107.85 -73.48 -162.91
CA ALA A 474 -109.29 -73.67 -162.80
C ALA A 474 -110.12 -72.36 -162.75
N HIS A 475 -109.47 -71.21 -162.55
CA HIS A 475 -110.12 -69.89 -162.55
C HIS A 475 -109.68 -69.00 -163.73
N HIS A 476 -109.30 -69.62 -164.85
CA HIS A 476 -108.95 -68.96 -166.11
C HIS A 476 -110.13 -68.31 -166.88
N HIS A 477 -111.27 -68.00 -166.24
CA HIS A 477 -112.46 -67.60 -166.99
C HIS A 477 -113.18 -66.29 -166.67
N HIS A 478 -112.79 -65.47 -165.68
CA HIS A 478 -113.46 -64.16 -165.51
C HIS A 478 -112.54 -63.07 -164.98
N HIS A 479 -112.54 -61.93 -165.69
CA HIS A 479 -111.98 -60.61 -165.34
C HIS A 479 -110.47 -60.46 -165.44
N HIS A 480 -109.88 -59.90 -166.51
CA HIS A 480 -110.24 -58.72 -167.31
C HIS A 480 -110.44 -57.45 -166.45
N LEU A 481 -109.53 -56.48 -166.67
CA LEU A 481 -109.68 -55.01 -166.61
C LEU A 481 -108.92 -54.23 -165.52
N HIS A 482 -108.13 -53.29 -166.06
CA HIS A 482 -107.71 -51.99 -165.55
C HIS A 482 -106.50 -51.90 -164.60
N HIS A 483 -105.34 -51.44 -165.08
CA HIS A 483 -104.97 -50.05 -165.44
C HIS A 483 -104.57 -49.20 -164.23
N HIS A 484 -103.27 -48.87 -164.12
CA HIS A 484 -102.65 -47.60 -164.59
C HIS A 484 -102.66 -46.60 -163.40
N VAL A 485 -101.58 -45.93 -163.01
CA VAL A 485 -100.84 -44.85 -163.69
C VAL A 485 -99.64 -44.56 -162.76
N ASN A 486 -98.38 -44.68 -163.19
CA ASN A 486 -97.54 -43.62 -163.79
C ASN A 486 -97.15 -42.48 -162.82
N MET A 487 -95.88 -42.06 -162.93
CA MET A 487 -95.26 -40.79 -162.49
C MET A 487 -94.51 -40.69 -161.15
N PRO A 488 -93.45 -39.84 -161.04
CA PRO A 488 -92.07 -40.35 -161.08
C PRO A 488 -91.13 -39.81 -159.98
N TRP A 489 -89.97 -40.44 -159.93
CA TRP A 489 -88.61 -39.99 -159.57
C TRP A 489 -88.33 -38.57 -159.01
N HIS A 490 -87.46 -38.62 -157.98
CA HIS A 490 -86.40 -37.71 -157.53
C HIS A 490 -86.61 -36.87 -156.26
N CYS A 491 -85.47 -36.73 -155.55
CA CYS A 491 -84.99 -35.64 -154.68
C CYS A 491 -84.68 -35.96 -153.18
N PRO A 492 -83.67 -35.29 -152.57
CA PRO A 492 -82.42 -35.93 -152.10
C PRO A 492 -81.89 -35.37 -150.74
N THR A 493 -80.70 -35.83 -150.29
CA THR A 493 -79.60 -35.11 -149.57
C THR A 493 -78.67 -36.15 -148.91
N HIS A 494 -77.33 -36.20 -148.98
CA HIS A 494 -76.24 -35.26 -149.25
C HIS A 494 -76.32 -33.92 -148.51
N GLN A 495 -75.54 -33.76 -147.43
CA GLN A 495 -74.86 -32.49 -147.07
C GLN A 495 -73.65 -32.70 -146.13
N ARG A 496 -72.60 -31.94 -146.45
CA ARG A 496 -71.27 -31.67 -145.83
C ARG A 496 -71.40 -30.77 -144.57
N PRO A 497 -70.35 -30.28 -143.84
CA PRO A 497 -69.02 -29.85 -144.33
C PRO A 497 -67.73 -30.04 -143.45
N HIS A 498 -66.59 -29.99 -144.16
CA HIS A 498 -65.32 -29.26 -143.97
C HIS A 498 -64.57 -29.08 -142.61
N LEU A 499 -63.26 -29.44 -142.63
CA LEU A 499 -61.98 -28.73 -142.30
C LEU A 499 -61.97 -27.48 -141.35
N PRO A 500 -60.80 -27.05 -140.79
CA PRO A 500 -59.40 -27.41 -141.10
C PRO A 500 -58.55 -27.79 -139.84
N GLN A 501 -57.43 -28.53 -139.87
CA GLN A 501 -56.11 -28.38 -140.53
C GLN A 501 -55.38 -27.06 -140.19
N ILE A 502 -54.11 -27.17 -139.74
CA ILE A 502 -52.97 -26.20 -139.64
C ILE A 502 -52.20 -26.56 -138.33
N GLN A 503 -51.08 -27.29 -138.39
CA GLN A 503 -49.69 -26.90 -138.71
C GLN A 503 -48.91 -26.18 -137.58
N ASN A 504 -47.82 -26.86 -137.17
CA ASN A 504 -46.45 -26.38 -136.93
C ASN A 504 -46.15 -25.22 -135.94
N LEU A 505 -45.42 -25.59 -134.86
CA LEU A 505 -44.20 -24.96 -134.25
C LEU A 505 -44.23 -23.43 -133.93
N PRO A 506 -43.22 -22.81 -133.27
CA PRO A 506 -42.07 -23.28 -132.46
C PRO A 506 -41.84 -22.46 -131.16
N ASP A 507 -40.70 -22.72 -130.51
CA ASP A 507 -39.89 -21.93 -129.57
C ASP A 507 -40.13 -20.40 -129.44
N SER A 508 -40.05 -19.90 -128.20
CA SER A 508 -39.36 -18.69 -127.70
C SER A 508 -39.97 -18.30 -126.33
N SER A 509 -39.19 -18.14 -125.25
CA SER A 509 -38.37 -16.98 -124.86
C SER A 509 -39.14 -15.83 -124.21
N ALA A 510 -38.41 -15.10 -123.35
CA ALA A 510 -38.70 -13.86 -122.63
C ALA A 510 -39.51 -14.01 -121.33
N ASP A 511 -38.96 -13.76 -120.14
CA ASP A 511 -38.28 -12.57 -119.58
C ASP A 511 -39.23 -11.54 -118.96
N ILE A 512 -38.64 -10.84 -117.97
CA ILE A 512 -39.02 -9.60 -117.29
C ILE A 512 -39.52 -9.88 -115.85
N SER A 513 -38.65 -9.83 -114.83
CA SER A 513 -37.94 -8.65 -114.25
C SER A 513 -38.94 -7.65 -113.66
N THR A 514 -38.81 -7.07 -112.47
CA THR A 514 -37.66 -6.34 -111.91
C THR A 514 -38.10 -5.89 -110.49
N SER A 515 -37.31 -5.99 -109.41
CA SER A 515 -36.45 -4.90 -108.84
C SER A 515 -36.43 -5.13 -107.32
N ARG A 516 -35.42 -4.88 -106.47
CA ARG A 516 -34.04 -4.35 -106.51
C ARG A 516 -33.48 -4.70 -105.10
N SER A 517 -32.36 -5.41 -104.95
CA SER A 517 -30.99 -4.88 -104.72
C SER A 517 -30.85 -3.82 -103.62
N ALA A 518 -30.14 -4.14 -102.51
CA ALA A 518 -28.72 -3.78 -102.32
C ALA A 518 -28.18 -4.21 -100.92
N TYR A 519 -27.07 -4.97 -100.90
CA TYR A 519 -25.98 -4.87 -99.90
C TYR A 519 -25.00 -3.75 -100.38
N PRO A 520 -23.94 -3.29 -99.66
CA PRO A 520 -23.23 -3.94 -98.55
C PRO A 520 -22.75 -2.99 -97.41
N GLY A 521 -22.07 -3.54 -96.38
CA GLY A 521 -21.07 -2.76 -95.62
C GLY A 521 -20.94 -3.10 -94.14
N ASP A 522 -19.84 -3.79 -93.80
CA ASP A 522 -19.29 -3.93 -92.45
C ASP A 522 -19.08 -2.59 -91.73
N ALA A 523 -19.37 -2.57 -90.43
CA ALA A 523 -18.57 -1.91 -89.38
C ALA A 523 -19.12 -2.25 -87.97
N LEU A 524 -18.40 -3.11 -87.23
CA LEU A 524 -18.25 -3.00 -85.76
C LEU A 524 -17.33 -1.79 -85.46
N PRO A 525 -17.16 -1.24 -84.22
CA PRO A 525 -17.49 -1.80 -82.89
C PRO A 525 -17.99 -0.76 -81.83
N LEU A 526 -18.11 -1.24 -80.58
CA LEU A 526 -17.94 -0.55 -79.27
C LEU A 526 -19.19 -0.10 -78.48
N HIS A 527 -19.24 -0.61 -77.22
CA HIS A 527 -19.52 0.04 -75.92
C HIS A 527 -20.70 1.03 -75.83
N GLU A 528 -21.57 1.07 -74.81
CA GLU A 528 -21.46 0.77 -73.38
C GLU A 528 -22.86 0.96 -72.76
N ALA A 529 -23.09 0.34 -71.60
CA ALA A 529 -24.16 0.51 -70.58
C ALA A 529 -25.04 -0.73 -70.36
#